data_AF-A0A962G9E4-F1
#
_entry.id   AF-A0A962G9E4-F1
#
_cell.length_a   1.000
_cell.length_b   1.000
_cell.length_c   1.000
_cell.angle_alpha   90.00
_cell.angle_beta   90.00
_cell.angle_gamma   90.00
#
_symmetry.space_group_name_H-M   'P 1'
#
loop_
_entity.id
_entity.type
_entity.pdbx_description
1 polymer ?
#
loop_
_entity_poly.entity_id
_entity_poly.type
_entity_poly.pdbx_seq_one_letter_code
_entity_poly.pdbx_strand_id
1 'polypeptide(L)'
;IPVLYALRLGRERPDVVDGTLAFGNPLVAFALQAALLEGERMPLAISALALGVIYTALAAGLIRRLRVLGESFAVLALGFSTLAVPLALSARTTGCIFALEGAALVWLGLRQQRRLPRWIGLLLQLLAAGAYVVAFGAREADALPLANGPFAAAMLIAGSALACAWLYQRANRSAELGVVLYLWGLAWWFGAWLVDIDRFVVAHERLPAVLGVVAVSAWLVGEAERLWQRRSLAFTVGVLFWVSLPVSGVIGVDGQVFAGWSGLAHLGLAVLGLRSLACLRSSAGAAQTTAHLGWLWTWTLAFCLALREVALRADLDGGWLLAMIGLPLLLMHGLALRKPHWIAHPLVDEFPRYRPGLLMSQVLALGFLLLLSLFNAGASAPLAFVPLLNPLELFQLAALIVLALWMRDADAPALVRGRRSALFAAGGFVLITDATLRAVHHLGGIAWNERLLSASLAQTSLAVVWSILGVAGWVIGSRRGNRPLWLASAVLMAVVLAKLLLIDRQHLGNLFGIASFMAYGLLCTLVGYLAPAPPRESTQGAPA
;
A
#
# COMPACT_ATOMS: atom_id res chain seq x y z
N ILE A 1 44.63 -29.16 -37.43
CA ILE A 1 44.72 -28.30 -38.63
C ILE A 1 45.17 -26.87 -38.28
N PRO A 2 44.52 -26.13 -37.34
CA PRO A 2 44.90 -24.73 -37.03
C PRO A 2 46.34 -24.59 -36.50
N VAL A 3 46.79 -25.57 -35.71
CA VAL A 3 48.16 -25.63 -35.17
C VAL A 3 49.19 -25.80 -36.28
N LEU A 4 48.95 -26.68 -37.26
CA LEU A 4 49.86 -26.90 -38.39
C LEU A 4 49.92 -25.69 -39.32
N TYR A 5 48.78 -25.02 -39.53
CA TYR A 5 48.70 -23.78 -40.29
C TYR A 5 49.50 -22.65 -39.62
N ALA A 6 49.31 -22.45 -38.31
CA ALA A 6 50.06 -21.44 -37.55
C ALA A 6 51.56 -21.75 -37.44
N LEU A 7 51.94 -23.02 -37.32
CA LEU A 7 53.35 -23.43 -37.34
C LEU A 7 54.01 -23.25 -38.72
N ARG A 8 53.26 -23.39 -39.82
CA ARG A 8 53.75 -23.13 -41.19
C ARG A 8 53.87 -21.64 -41.52
N LEU A 9 52.95 -20.80 -41.03
CA LEU A 9 53.03 -19.34 -41.18
C LEU A 9 53.99 -18.65 -40.19
N GLY A 10 54.43 -19.37 -39.15
CA GLY A 10 55.16 -18.87 -37.97
C GLY A 10 56.53 -18.22 -38.20
N ARG A 11 56.86 -17.77 -39.41
CA ARG A 11 58.02 -16.92 -39.71
C ARG A 11 57.67 -15.58 -40.36
N GLU A 12 56.49 -15.44 -40.99
CA GLU A 12 56.14 -14.22 -41.74
C GLU A 12 54.99 -13.41 -41.13
N ARG A 13 54.03 -14.05 -40.43
CA ARG A 13 52.89 -13.36 -39.80
C ARG A 13 52.41 -14.07 -38.51
N PRO A 14 53.06 -13.85 -37.36
CA PRO A 14 52.79 -14.56 -36.11
C PRO A 14 51.41 -14.30 -35.47
N ASP A 15 50.71 -13.23 -35.88
CA ASP A 15 49.45 -12.79 -35.27
C ASP A 15 48.19 -13.16 -36.10
N VAL A 16 48.33 -13.86 -37.23
CA VAL A 16 47.18 -14.20 -38.10
C VAL A 16 46.65 -15.59 -37.74
N VAL A 17 45.51 -15.62 -37.04
CA VAL A 17 44.72 -16.83 -36.81
C VAL A 17 43.49 -16.78 -37.70
N ASP A 18 43.28 -17.82 -38.52
CA ASP A 18 42.03 -17.99 -39.26
C ASP A 18 40.92 -18.37 -38.27
N GLY A 19 40.08 -17.38 -37.93
CA GLY A 19 38.99 -17.53 -36.97
C GLY A 19 37.95 -18.58 -37.40
N THR A 20 37.73 -18.74 -38.70
CA THR A 20 36.82 -19.74 -39.28
C THR A 20 37.34 -21.16 -39.03
N LEU A 21 38.65 -21.38 -39.18
CA LEU A 21 39.28 -22.67 -38.90
C LEU A 21 39.46 -22.95 -37.41
N ALA A 22 39.79 -21.91 -36.61
CA ALA A 22 40.01 -22.05 -35.18
C ALA A 22 38.71 -22.26 -34.40
N PHE A 23 37.66 -21.49 -34.71
CA PHE A 23 36.38 -21.52 -33.99
C PHE A 23 35.26 -22.23 -34.75
N GLY A 24 35.18 -22.04 -36.08
CA GLY A 24 34.09 -22.58 -36.89
C GLY A 24 34.06 -24.10 -36.90
N ASN A 25 35.19 -24.75 -37.17
CA ASN A 25 35.26 -26.22 -37.19
C ASN A 25 34.78 -26.88 -35.88
N PRO A 26 35.31 -26.53 -34.69
CA PRO A 26 34.82 -27.14 -33.45
C PRO A 26 33.38 -26.78 -33.09
N LEU A 27 32.92 -25.57 -33.37
CA LEU A 27 31.54 -25.18 -33.07
C LEU A 27 30.54 -25.93 -33.96
N VAL A 28 30.81 -26.02 -35.27
CA VAL A 28 29.96 -26.77 -36.21
C VAL A 28 29.98 -28.26 -35.89
N ALA A 29 31.17 -28.83 -35.61
CA ALA A 29 31.28 -30.23 -35.24
C ALA A 29 30.51 -30.55 -33.95
N PHE A 30 30.61 -29.70 -32.93
CA PHE A 30 29.87 -29.87 -31.70
C PHE A 30 28.36 -29.68 -31.90
N ALA A 31 27.93 -28.74 -32.74
CA ALA A 31 26.52 -28.56 -33.07
C ALA A 31 25.92 -29.78 -33.79
N LEU A 32 26.66 -30.37 -34.73
CA LEU A 32 26.28 -31.63 -35.39
C LEU A 32 26.23 -32.79 -34.40
N GLN A 33 27.20 -32.87 -33.49
CA GLN A 33 27.19 -33.88 -32.43
C GLN A 33 26.01 -33.69 -31.45
N ALA A 34 25.66 -32.45 -31.13
CA ALA A 34 24.50 -32.13 -30.32
C ALA A 34 23.19 -32.55 -31.00
N ALA A 35 23.09 -32.37 -32.33
CA ALA A 35 21.95 -32.85 -33.11
C ALA A 35 21.87 -34.39 -33.17
N LEU A 36 23.01 -35.08 -33.21
CA LEU A 36 23.05 -36.55 -33.18
C LEU A 36 22.68 -37.13 -31.81
N LEU A 37 23.01 -36.43 -30.73
CA LEU A 37 22.74 -36.82 -29.35
C LEU A 37 21.46 -36.15 -28.81
N GLU A 38 20.52 -35.82 -29.68
CA GLU A 38 19.26 -35.19 -29.28
C GLU A 38 18.52 -36.08 -28.26
N GLY A 39 18.22 -35.52 -27.08
CA GLY A 39 17.63 -36.25 -25.95
C GLY A 39 18.64 -36.82 -24.95
N GLU A 40 19.89 -37.07 -25.36
CA GLU A 40 20.95 -37.69 -24.55
C GLU A 40 21.91 -36.64 -23.96
N ARG A 41 21.45 -35.90 -22.95
CA ARG A 41 22.18 -34.73 -22.40
C ARG A 41 23.52 -35.09 -21.74
N MET A 42 23.57 -36.19 -20.98
CA MET A 42 24.77 -36.56 -20.22
C MET A 42 25.96 -36.98 -21.13
N PRO A 43 25.77 -37.81 -22.17
CA PRO A 43 26.80 -38.07 -23.18
C PRO A 43 27.30 -36.80 -23.89
N LEU A 44 26.39 -35.87 -24.21
CA LEU A 44 26.74 -34.61 -24.84
C LEU A 44 27.57 -33.71 -23.89
N ALA A 45 27.24 -33.72 -22.59
CA ALA A 45 27.99 -33.00 -21.56
C ALA A 45 29.41 -33.53 -21.38
N ILE A 46 29.57 -34.86 -21.36
CA ILE A 46 30.88 -35.50 -21.28
C ILE A 46 31.71 -35.13 -22.51
N SER A 47 31.09 -35.06 -23.69
CA SER A 47 31.75 -34.64 -24.93
C SER A 47 32.22 -33.18 -24.87
N ALA A 48 31.38 -32.27 -24.35
CA ALA A 48 31.77 -30.88 -24.11
C ALA A 48 32.92 -30.78 -23.10
N LEU A 49 32.87 -31.53 -22.00
CA LEU A 49 33.94 -31.53 -21.00
C LEU A 49 35.25 -32.07 -21.58
N ALA A 50 35.20 -33.16 -22.35
CA ALA A 50 36.36 -33.73 -23.03
C ALA A 50 37.00 -32.72 -23.99
N LEU A 51 36.19 -32.01 -24.80
CA LEU A 51 36.66 -30.91 -25.64
C LEU A 51 37.30 -29.78 -24.80
N GLY A 52 36.68 -29.40 -23.69
CA GLY A 52 37.24 -28.42 -22.75
C GLY A 52 38.63 -28.81 -22.24
N VAL A 53 38.81 -30.07 -21.83
CA VAL A 53 40.10 -30.60 -21.38
C VAL A 53 41.13 -30.60 -22.52
N ILE A 54 40.75 -31.06 -23.71
CA ILE A 54 41.64 -31.08 -24.88
C ILE A 54 42.10 -29.66 -25.24
N TYR A 55 41.19 -28.70 -25.30
CA TYR A 55 41.52 -27.31 -25.60
C TYR A 55 42.33 -26.64 -24.49
N THR A 56 42.12 -27.02 -23.22
CA THR A 56 42.95 -26.55 -22.10
C THR A 56 44.40 -27.03 -22.26
N ALA A 57 44.59 -28.31 -22.59
CA ALA A 57 45.92 -28.87 -22.82
C ALA A 57 46.62 -28.20 -24.02
N LEU A 58 45.89 -27.97 -25.13
CA LEU A 58 46.40 -27.26 -26.30
C LEU A 58 46.74 -25.80 -25.98
N ALA A 59 45.88 -25.09 -25.25
CA ALA A 59 46.14 -23.73 -24.80
C ALA A 59 47.41 -23.67 -23.94
N ALA A 60 47.52 -24.53 -22.93
CA ALA A 60 48.69 -24.59 -22.06
C ALA A 60 50.00 -24.85 -22.81
N GLY A 61 49.97 -25.72 -23.82
CA GLY A 61 51.12 -26.02 -24.68
C GLY A 61 51.50 -24.92 -25.67
N LEU A 62 50.54 -24.12 -26.13
CA LEU A 62 50.73 -23.16 -27.21
C LEU A 62 50.82 -21.70 -26.75
N ILE A 63 50.28 -21.32 -25.60
CA ILE A 63 50.19 -19.91 -25.18
C ILE A 63 51.56 -19.23 -25.02
N ARG A 64 52.61 -20.01 -24.75
CA ARG A 64 54.00 -19.51 -24.66
C ARG A 64 54.70 -19.38 -26.02
N ARG A 65 54.23 -20.08 -27.06
CA ARG A 65 54.89 -20.17 -28.38
C ARG A 65 54.12 -19.49 -29.50
N LEU A 66 52.79 -19.57 -29.47
CA LEU A 66 51.84 -19.02 -30.43
C LEU A 66 50.71 -18.35 -29.64
N ARG A 67 51.00 -17.16 -29.07
CA ARG A 67 50.17 -16.53 -28.05
C ARG A 67 48.72 -16.33 -28.48
N VAL A 68 48.47 -15.79 -29.67
CA VAL A 68 47.12 -15.53 -30.20
C VAL A 68 46.32 -16.83 -30.36
N LEU A 69 46.95 -17.91 -30.85
CA LEU A 69 46.30 -19.21 -31.01
C LEU A 69 46.06 -19.90 -29.66
N GLY A 70 47.02 -19.80 -28.73
CA GLY A 70 46.88 -20.31 -27.37
C GLY A 70 45.78 -19.60 -26.59
N GLU A 71 45.67 -18.27 -26.71
CA GLU A 71 44.57 -17.47 -26.15
C GLU A 71 43.22 -17.86 -26.79
N SER A 72 43.17 -18.07 -28.11
CA SER A 72 41.97 -18.55 -28.82
C SER A 72 41.50 -19.93 -28.31
N PHE A 73 42.43 -20.87 -28.10
CA PHE A 73 42.11 -22.18 -27.53
C PHE A 73 41.73 -22.11 -26.06
N ALA A 74 42.30 -21.18 -25.28
CA ALA A 74 41.85 -20.96 -23.91
C ALA A 74 40.39 -20.47 -23.87
N VAL A 75 39.97 -19.63 -24.82
CA VAL A 75 38.57 -19.21 -24.97
C VAL A 75 37.66 -20.38 -25.33
N LEU A 76 38.07 -21.25 -26.27
CA LEU A 76 37.30 -22.45 -26.61
C LEU A 76 37.22 -23.44 -25.43
N ALA A 77 38.33 -23.64 -24.72
CA ALA A 77 38.37 -24.47 -23.52
C ALA A 77 37.39 -23.99 -22.46
N LEU A 78 37.38 -22.67 -22.21
CA LEU A 78 36.44 -22.04 -21.29
C LEU A 78 35.01 -22.22 -21.77
N GLY A 79 34.73 -21.99 -23.06
CA GLY A 79 33.40 -22.15 -23.65
C GLY A 79 32.83 -23.56 -23.51
N PHE A 80 33.60 -24.59 -23.90
CA PHE A 80 33.16 -25.99 -23.80
C PHE A 80 33.05 -26.49 -22.36
N SER A 81 33.96 -26.09 -21.48
CA SER A 81 33.88 -26.42 -20.05
C SER A 81 32.65 -25.79 -19.41
N THR A 82 32.30 -24.55 -19.81
CA THR A 82 31.10 -23.85 -19.32
C THR A 82 29.82 -24.48 -19.88
N LEU A 83 29.83 -24.96 -21.13
CA LEU A 83 28.71 -25.68 -21.75
C LEU A 83 28.47 -27.06 -21.13
N ALA A 84 29.52 -27.74 -20.65
CA ALA A 84 29.39 -29.06 -20.04
C ALA A 84 28.48 -29.05 -18.80
N VAL A 85 28.50 -27.99 -18.01
CA VAL A 85 27.69 -27.87 -16.77
C VAL A 85 26.17 -27.88 -17.05
N PRO A 86 25.59 -26.99 -17.89
CA PRO A 86 24.17 -27.02 -18.25
C PRO A 86 23.74 -28.29 -19.00
N LEU A 87 24.68 -28.98 -19.63
CA LEU A 87 24.40 -30.26 -20.32
C LEU A 87 24.37 -31.43 -19.33
N ALA A 88 25.28 -31.46 -18.35
CA ALA A 88 25.38 -32.57 -17.40
C ALA A 88 24.31 -32.49 -16.31
N LEU A 89 23.96 -31.27 -15.91
CA LEU A 89 23.08 -31.01 -14.79
C LEU A 89 21.69 -30.56 -15.26
N SER A 90 20.70 -30.70 -14.37
CA SER A 90 19.38 -30.13 -14.62
C SER A 90 19.50 -28.60 -14.78
N ALA A 91 18.61 -28.00 -15.57
CA ALA A 91 18.54 -26.54 -15.69
C ALA A 91 18.43 -25.85 -14.32
N ARG A 92 17.70 -26.48 -13.38
CA ARG A 92 17.58 -26.03 -11.99
C ARG A 92 18.93 -26.00 -11.27
N THR A 93 19.63 -27.14 -11.22
CA THR A 93 20.92 -27.25 -10.52
C THR A 93 21.96 -26.31 -11.13
N THR A 94 21.97 -26.20 -12.45
CA THR A 94 22.83 -25.26 -13.18
C THR A 94 22.53 -23.81 -12.79
N GLY A 95 21.24 -23.44 -12.71
CA GLY A 95 20.83 -22.10 -12.27
C GLY A 95 21.29 -21.79 -10.84
N CYS A 96 21.21 -22.76 -9.92
CA CYS A 96 21.73 -22.60 -8.55
C CYS A 96 23.24 -22.33 -8.54
N ILE A 97 24.02 -23.07 -9.34
CA ILE A 97 25.47 -22.88 -9.46
C ILE A 97 25.77 -21.49 -10.02
N PHE A 98 25.11 -21.10 -11.11
CA PHE A 98 25.26 -19.76 -11.70
C PHE A 98 24.91 -18.64 -10.74
N ALA A 99 23.86 -18.79 -9.92
CA ALA A 99 23.53 -17.81 -8.89
C ALA A 99 24.69 -17.65 -7.89
N LEU A 100 25.22 -18.75 -7.35
CA LEU A 100 26.30 -18.71 -6.36
C LEU A 100 27.63 -18.20 -6.95
N GLU A 101 28.02 -18.72 -8.11
CA GLU A 101 29.22 -18.29 -8.84
C GLU A 101 29.12 -16.81 -9.25
N GLY A 102 27.92 -16.37 -9.65
CA GLY A 102 27.64 -14.98 -9.98
C GLY A 102 27.97 -14.03 -8.84
N ALA A 103 27.49 -14.33 -7.62
CA ALA A 103 27.83 -13.55 -6.43
C ALA A 103 29.32 -13.64 -6.06
N ALA A 104 29.94 -14.81 -6.17
CA ALA A 104 31.36 -14.98 -5.90
C ALA A 104 32.23 -14.16 -6.86
N LEU A 105 31.91 -14.12 -8.15
CA LEU A 105 32.62 -13.32 -9.15
C LEU A 105 32.39 -11.82 -8.97
N VAL A 106 31.19 -11.40 -8.58
CA VAL A 106 30.93 -10.00 -8.20
C VAL A 106 31.78 -9.60 -6.99
N TRP A 107 31.82 -10.42 -5.94
CA TRP A 107 32.67 -10.20 -4.77
C TRP A 107 34.14 -10.11 -5.14
N LEU A 108 34.64 -11.07 -5.94
CA LEU A 108 36.04 -11.12 -6.38
C LEU A 108 36.39 -9.89 -7.23
N GLY A 109 35.51 -9.52 -8.16
CA GLY A 109 35.70 -8.38 -9.04
C GLY A 109 35.68 -7.03 -8.31
N LEU A 110 34.86 -6.90 -7.26
CA LEU A 110 34.89 -5.74 -6.38
C LEU A 110 36.18 -5.70 -5.54
N ARG A 111 36.61 -6.84 -4.98
CA ARG A 111 37.84 -6.96 -4.17
C ARG A 111 39.11 -6.66 -4.98
N GLN A 112 39.17 -7.16 -6.21
CA GLN A 112 40.31 -6.96 -7.12
C GLN A 112 40.20 -5.68 -7.97
N GLN A 113 39.13 -4.89 -7.81
CA GLN A 113 38.79 -3.73 -8.63
C GLN A 113 38.68 -3.99 -10.15
N ARG A 114 38.56 -5.25 -10.59
CA ARG A 114 38.48 -5.62 -12.01
C ARG A 114 37.04 -5.60 -12.51
N ARG A 115 36.80 -5.01 -13.69
CA ARG A 115 35.45 -4.89 -14.28
C ARG A 115 34.93 -6.21 -14.86
N LEU A 116 35.82 -7.00 -15.48
CA LEU A 116 35.42 -8.22 -16.18
C LEU A 116 34.74 -9.27 -15.27
N PRO A 117 35.29 -9.64 -14.09
CA PRO A 117 34.61 -10.60 -13.21
C PRO A 117 33.25 -10.10 -12.70
N ARG A 118 33.09 -8.77 -12.55
CA ARG A 118 31.81 -8.18 -12.15
C ARG A 118 30.74 -8.38 -13.22
N TRP A 119 31.06 -8.06 -14.48
CA TRP A 119 30.12 -8.24 -15.58
C TRP A 119 29.78 -9.71 -15.85
N ILE A 120 30.77 -10.60 -15.78
CA ILE A 120 30.53 -12.05 -15.87
C ILE A 120 29.62 -12.50 -14.72
N GLY A 121 29.89 -12.05 -13.49
CA GLY A 121 29.06 -12.41 -12.33
C GLY A 121 27.61 -11.93 -12.47
N LEU A 122 27.39 -10.70 -12.98
CA LEU A 122 26.05 -10.19 -13.27
C LEU A 122 25.37 -10.95 -14.41
N LEU A 123 26.11 -11.35 -15.45
CA LEU A 123 25.58 -12.20 -16.51
C LEU A 123 25.14 -13.57 -15.98
N LEU A 124 25.91 -14.18 -15.08
CA LEU A 124 25.53 -15.44 -14.43
C LEU A 124 24.25 -15.31 -13.59
N GLN A 125 23.99 -14.16 -12.94
CA GLN A 125 22.71 -13.91 -12.28
C GLN A 125 21.53 -13.96 -13.25
N LEU A 126 21.69 -13.38 -14.45
CA LEU A 126 20.66 -13.40 -15.48
C LEU A 126 20.47 -14.82 -16.06
N LEU A 127 21.57 -15.54 -16.28
CA LEU A 127 21.52 -16.93 -16.74
C LEU A 127 20.89 -17.86 -15.71
N ALA A 128 21.11 -17.63 -14.41
CA ALA A 128 20.45 -18.37 -13.34
C ALA A 128 18.93 -18.19 -13.38
N ALA A 129 18.46 -16.96 -13.56
CA ALA A 129 17.04 -16.66 -13.75
C ALA A 129 16.48 -17.28 -15.03
N GLY A 130 17.22 -17.21 -16.16
CA GLY A 130 16.82 -17.87 -17.40
C GLY A 130 16.68 -19.39 -17.23
N ALA A 131 17.63 -20.02 -16.54
CA ALA A 131 17.59 -21.45 -16.24
C ALA A 131 16.41 -21.83 -15.33
N TYR A 132 16.05 -20.97 -14.37
CA TYR A 132 14.85 -21.14 -13.56
C TYR A 132 13.57 -21.09 -14.42
N VAL A 133 13.45 -20.11 -15.32
CA VAL A 133 12.28 -19.98 -16.21
C VAL A 133 12.14 -21.20 -17.12
N VAL A 134 13.24 -21.71 -17.67
CA VAL A 134 13.24 -22.95 -18.48
C VAL A 134 12.82 -24.17 -17.66
N ALA A 135 13.20 -24.22 -16.38
CA ALA A 135 12.80 -25.29 -15.46
C ALA A 135 11.40 -25.07 -14.83
N PHE A 136 10.74 -23.94 -15.11
CA PHE A 136 9.47 -23.57 -14.50
C PHE A 136 8.35 -24.47 -15.02
N GLY A 137 7.50 -24.96 -14.11
CA GLY A 137 6.39 -25.86 -14.45
C GLY A 137 6.73 -27.35 -14.57
N ALA A 138 8.01 -27.73 -14.48
CA ALA A 138 8.38 -29.14 -14.34
C ALA A 138 7.79 -29.70 -13.02
N ARG A 139 6.80 -30.59 -13.13
CA ARG A 139 6.10 -31.16 -11.98
C ARG A 139 6.98 -32.19 -11.28
N GLU A 140 7.37 -31.87 -10.05
CA GLU A 140 7.88 -32.84 -9.07
C GLU A 140 6.69 -33.51 -8.38
N ALA A 141 6.60 -34.84 -8.50
CA ALA A 141 5.47 -35.65 -8.01
C ALA A 141 5.35 -35.65 -6.48
N ASP A 142 6.47 -35.50 -5.76
CA ASP A 142 6.55 -35.56 -4.28
C ASP A 142 7.06 -34.25 -3.66
N ALA A 143 6.74 -33.11 -4.27
CA ALA A 143 7.20 -31.81 -3.77
C ALA A 143 6.50 -31.45 -2.45
N LEU A 144 7.29 -31.14 -1.42
CA LEU A 144 6.79 -30.60 -0.15
C LEU A 144 6.76 -29.06 -0.19
N PRO A 145 5.84 -28.42 0.54
CA PRO A 145 5.86 -26.96 0.73
C PRO A 145 7.22 -26.52 1.26
N LEU A 146 7.79 -25.46 0.71
CA LEU A 146 9.13 -24.91 1.02
C LEU A 146 10.33 -25.83 0.78
N ALA A 147 10.17 -27.15 0.90
CA ALA A 147 11.19 -28.16 0.67
C ALA A 147 11.06 -28.75 -0.74
N ASN A 148 11.03 -27.87 -1.74
CA ASN A 148 10.99 -28.25 -3.15
C ASN A 148 12.07 -27.53 -3.97
N GLY A 149 12.46 -28.16 -5.08
CA GLY A 149 13.54 -27.66 -5.94
C GLY A 149 13.28 -26.25 -6.51
N PRO A 150 12.07 -25.93 -7.02
CA PRO A 150 11.76 -24.59 -7.50
C PRO A 150 11.94 -23.51 -6.42
N PHE A 151 11.34 -23.70 -5.25
CA PHE A 151 11.45 -22.73 -4.16
C PHE A 151 12.91 -22.50 -3.76
N ALA A 152 13.69 -23.57 -3.57
CA ALA A 152 15.10 -23.47 -3.21
C ALA A 152 15.94 -22.72 -4.27
N ALA A 153 15.72 -23.01 -5.56
CA ALA A 153 16.43 -22.33 -6.65
C ALA A 153 16.10 -20.83 -6.70
N ALA A 154 14.82 -20.47 -6.58
CA ALA A 154 14.38 -19.07 -6.55
C ALA A 154 14.94 -18.33 -5.31
N MET A 155 14.97 -18.98 -4.15
CA MET A 155 15.58 -18.45 -2.92
C MET A 155 17.08 -18.23 -3.06
N LEU A 156 17.80 -19.12 -3.76
CA LEU A 156 19.22 -18.94 -4.04
C LEU A 156 19.47 -17.76 -4.97
N ILE A 157 18.65 -17.58 -6.01
CA ILE A 157 18.72 -16.40 -6.89
C ILE A 157 18.45 -15.13 -6.08
N ALA A 158 17.40 -15.12 -5.25
CA ALA A 158 17.07 -14.00 -4.38
C ALA A 158 18.23 -13.65 -3.43
N GLY A 159 18.74 -14.64 -2.68
CA GLY A 159 19.83 -14.47 -1.73
C GLY A 159 21.12 -14.00 -2.42
N SER A 160 21.43 -14.54 -3.60
CA SER A 160 22.60 -14.16 -4.37
C SER A 160 22.52 -12.72 -4.90
N ALA A 161 21.35 -12.31 -5.39
CA ALA A 161 21.09 -10.94 -5.80
C ALA A 161 21.17 -9.94 -4.63
N LEU A 162 20.58 -10.28 -3.49
CA LEU A 162 20.66 -9.46 -2.27
C LEU A 162 22.11 -9.36 -1.75
N ALA A 163 22.88 -10.45 -1.83
CA ALA A 163 24.31 -10.43 -1.51
C ALA A 163 25.09 -9.51 -2.46
N CYS A 164 24.82 -9.58 -3.77
CA CYS A 164 25.43 -8.68 -4.75
C CYS A 164 25.08 -7.21 -4.47
N ALA A 165 23.81 -6.91 -4.20
CA ALA A 165 23.37 -5.57 -3.80
C ALA A 165 24.13 -5.06 -2.57
N TRP A 166 24.24 -5.89 -1.53
CA TRP A 166 24.99 -5.55 -0.32
C TRP A 166 26.47 -5.29 -0.62
N LEU A 167 27.10 -6.11 -1.46
CA LEU A 167 28.51 -5.94 -1.86
C LEU A 167 28.76 -4.63 -2.61
N TYR A 168 27.90 -4.27 -3.56
CA TYR A 168 27.99 -3.01 -4.31
C TYR A 168 27.80 -1.80 -3.39
N GLN A 169 26.81 -1.86 -2.48
CA GLN A 169 26.58 -0.81 -1.48
C GLN A 169 27.75 -0.69 -0.48
N ARG A 170 28.33 -1.80 -0.04
CA ARG A 170 29.50 -1.81 0.87
C ARG A 170 30.75 -1.26 0.19
N ALA A 171 30.96 -1.57 -1.08
CA ALA A 171 32.09 -1.05 -1.86
C ALA A 171 31.90 0.43 -2.28
N ASN A 172 30.73 1.03 -2.01
CA ASN A 172 30.33 2.36 -2.47
C ASN A 172 30.54 2.54 -3.99
N ARG A 173 30.21 1.49 -4.76
CA ARG A 173 30.32 1.48 -6.23
C ARG A 173 28.93 1.42 -6.81
N SER A 174 28.58 2.37 -7.67
CA SER A 174 27.30 2.44 -8.42
C SER A 174 26.08 2.12 -7.55
N ALA A 175 25.59 3.13 -6.84
CA ALA A 175 24.41 3.01 -5.98
C ALA A 175 23.17 2.49 -6.75
N GLU A 176 23.01 2.94 -8.00
CA GLU A 176 21.92 2.53 -8.89
C GLU A 176 21.90 1.02 -9.15
N LEU A 177 23.04 0.43 -9.53
CA LEU A 177 23.14 -1.02 -9.71
C LEU A 177 22.88 -1.78 -8.42
N GLY A 178 23.34 -1.25 -7.28
CA GLY A 178 23.04 -1.81 -5.96
C GLY A 178 21.53 -1.82 -5.64
N VAL A 179 20.78 -0.80 -6.06
CA VAL A 179 19.32 -0.74 -5.92
C VAL A 179 18.64 -1.70 -6.88
N VAL A 180 19.07 -1.77 -8.14
CA VAL A 180 18.52 -2.71 -9.14
C VAL A 180 18.66 -4.15 -8.67
N LEU A 181 19.85 -4.53 -8.19
CA LEU A 181 20.10 -5.87 -7.64
C LEU A 181 19.28 -6.16 -6.38
N TYR A 182 19.04 -5.15 -5.54
CA TYR A 182 18.20 -5.28 -4.36
C TYR A 182 16.74 -5.53 -4.73
N LEU A 183 16.20 -4.74 -5.67
CA LEU A 183 14.84 -4.91 -6.19
C LEU A 183 14.68 -6.26 -6.91
N TRP A 184 15.70 -6.68 -7.67
CA TRP A 184 15.75 -8.01 -8.30
C TRP A 184 15.69 -9.12 -7.25
N GLY A 185 16.50 -9.02 -6.19
CA GLY A 185 16.47 -9.97 -5.07
C GLY A 185 15.12 -10.03 -4.37
N LEU A 186 14.47 -8.87 -4.12
CA LEU A 186 13.13 -8.81 -3.56
C LEU A 186 12.08 -9.43 -4.49
N ALA A 187 12.17 -9.19 -5.80
CA ALA A 187 11.25 -9.78 -6.77
C ALA A 187 11.31 -11.31 -6.75
N TRP A 188 12.52 -11.89 -6.69
CA TRP A 188 12.70 -13.34 -6.55
C TRP A 188 12.26 -13.85 -5.18
N TRP A 189 12.52 -13.11 -4.09
CA TRP A 189 12.05 -13.47 -2.75
C TRP A 189 10.53 -13.60 -2.70
N PHE A 190 9.79 -12.56 -3.10
CA PHE A 190 8.33 -12.60 -3.08
C PHE A 190 7.76 -13.52 -4.15
N GLY A 191 8.36 -13.57 -5.34
CA GLY A 191 7.93 -14.47 -6.42
C GLY A 191 7.98 -15.94 -6.02
N ALA A 192 9.04 -16.37 -5.33
CA ALA A 192 9.16 -17.73 -4.81
C ALA A 192 8.05 -18.05 -3.80
N TRP A 193 7.80 -17.17 -2.83
CA TRP A 193 6.72 -17.36 -1.86
C TRP A 193 5.34 -17.38 -2.53
N LEU A 194 5.07 -16.49 -3.48
CA LEU A 194 3.79 -16.45 -4.18
C LEU A 194 3.54 -17.73 -5.00
N VAL A 195 4.55 -18.25 -5.69
CA VAL A 195 4.46 -19.51 -6.44
C VAL A 195 4.23 -20.69 -5.49
N ASP A 196 4.94 -20.75 -4.37
CA ASP A 196 4.79 -21.83 -3.39
C ASP A 196 3.41 -21.79 -2.72
N ILE A 197 2.93 -20.60 -2.35
CA ILE A 197 1.58 -20.38 -1.81
C ILE A 197 0.52 -20.79 -2.82
N ASP A 198 0.62 -20.37 -4.08
CA ASP A 198 -0.35 -20.75 -5.12
C ASP A 198 -0.39 -22.28 -5.32
N ARG A 199 0.77 -22.94 -5.25
CA ARG A 199 0.88 -24.39 -5.46
C ARG A 199 0.37 -25.23 -4.29
N PHE A 200 0.65 -24.83 -3.05
CA PHE A 200 0.42 -25.67 -1.87
C PHE A 200 -0.68 -25.19 -0.93
N VAL A 201 -1.06 -23.91 -0.98
CA VAL A 201 -2.08 -23.34 -0.09
C VAL A 201 -3.44 -23.31 -0.78
N VAL A 202 -4.45 -23.80 -0.07
CA VAL A 202 -5.85 -23.81 -0.53
C VAL A 202 -6.32 -22.39 -0.82
N ALA A 203 -7.11 -22.20 -1.88
CA ALA A 203 -7.44 -20.88 -2.45
C ALA A 203 -7.90 -19.82 -1.43
N HIS A 204 -8.76 -20.18 -0.47
CA HIS A 204 -9.28 -19.25 0.53
C HIS A 204 -8.24 -18.83 1.59
N GLU A 205 -7.16 -19.60 1.77
CA GLU A 205 -6.09 -19.31 2.75
C GLU A 205 -4.84 -18.68 2.12
N ARG A 206 -4.85 -18.45 0.80
CA ARG A 206 -3.69 -17.86 0.09
C ARG A 206 -3.39 -16.44 0.55
N LEU A 207 -4.40 -15.59 0.71
CA LEU A 207 -4.21 -14.21 1.15
C LEU A 207 -3.72 -14.10 2.61
N PRO A 208 -4.26 -14.86 3.57
CA PRO A 208 -3.67 -14.99 4.90
C PRO A 208 -2.20 -15.43 4.87
N ALA A 209 -1.84 -16.41 4.04
CA ALA A 209 -0.46 -16.85 3.89
C ALA A 209 0.43 -15.72 3.32
N VAL A 210 -0.04 -14.99 2.31
CA VAL A 210 0.66 -13.81 1.76
C VAL A 210 0.88 -12.75 2.83
N LEU A 211 -0.14 -12.46 3.65
CA LEU A 211 -0.02 -11.50 4.75
C LEU A 211 1.02 -11.94 5.79
N GLY A 212 1.06 -13.24 6.10
CA GLY A 212 2.10 -13.84 6.95
C GLY A 212 3.51 -13.64 6.37
N VAL A 213 3.69 -13.88 5.06
CA VAL A 213 4.97 -13.64 4.37
C VAL A 213 5.35 -12.16 4.40
N VAL A 214 4.39 -11.25 4.20
CA VAL A 214 4.62 -9.80 4.31
C VAL A 214 5.08 -9.43 5.72
N ALA A 215 4.44 -9.96 6.76
CA ALA A 215 4.80 -9.71 8.16
C ALA A 215 6.21 -10.22 8.50
N VAL A 216 6.53 -11.45 8.10
CA VAL A 216 7.88 -12.04 8.30
C VAL A 216 8.93 -11.26 7.52
N SER A 217 8.65 -10.91 6.27
CA SER A 217 9.57 -10.14 5.43
C SER A 217 9.83 -8.75 6.00
N ALA A 218 8.79 -8.05 6.48
CA ALA A 218 8.93 -6.76 7.14
C ALA A 218 9.82 -6.84 8.39
N TRP A 219 9.68 -7.90 9.18
CA TRP A 219 10.52 -8.13 10.35
C TRP A 219 11.98 -8.42 9.99
N LEU A 220 12.23 -9.34 9.06
CA LEU A 220 13.59 -9.67 8.61
C LEU A 220 14.30 -8.43 8.04
N VAL A 221 13.60 -7.65 7.22
CA VAL A 221 14.12 -6.39 6.66
C VAL A 221 14.33 -5.35 7.75
N GLY A 222 13.43 -5.26 8.74
CA GLY A 222 13.58 -4.37 9.90
C GLY A 222 14.81 -4.72 10.72
N GLU A 223 15.06 -6.00 11.02
CA GLU A 223 16.29 -6.43 11.71
C GLU A 223 17.55 -6.15 10.89
N ALA A 224 17.51 -6.40 9.58
CA ALA A 224 18.59 -6.05 8.68
C ALA A 224 18.86 -4.53 8.67
N GLU A 225 17.81 -3.72 8.70
CA GLU A 225 17.90 -2.26 8.79
C GLU A 225 18.54 -1.83 10.10
N ARG A 226 18.14 -2.42 11.23
CA ARG A 226 18.74 -2.14 12.54
C ARG A 226 20.25 -2.38 12.53
N LEU A 227 20.71 -3.45 11.88
CA LEU A 227 22.11 -3.86 11.83
C LEU A 227 22.95 -3.07 10.82
N TRP A 228 22.38 -2.77 9.64
CA TRP A 228 23.14 -2.20 8.51
C TRP A 228 22.79 -0.75 8.19
N GLN A 229 21.75 -0.19 8.82
CA GLN A 229 21.29 1.21 8.74
C GLN A 229 21.19 1.72 7.30
N ARG A 230 20.57 0.92 6.42
CA ARG A 230 20.40 1.26 4.99
C ARG A 230 18.99 1.77 4.72
N ARG A 231 18.91 2.93 4.07
CA ARG A 231 17.65 3.60 3.71
C ARG A 231 16.71 2.73 2.86
N SER A 232 17.25 1.89 1.96
CA SER A 232 16.44 1.00 1.12
C SER A 232 15.67 -0.03 1.95
N LEU A 233 16.29 -0.59 2.99
CA LEU A 233 15.64 -1.55 3.90
C LEU A 233 14.49 -0.87 4.66
N ALA A 234 14.73 0.33 5.19
CA ALA A 234 13.71 1.10 5.90
C ALA A 234 12.48 1.38 5.03
N PHE A 235 12.69 1.76 3.76
CA PHE A 235 11.57 1.96 2.83
C PHE A 235 10.85 0.67 2.46
N THR A 236 11.56 -0.46 2.36
CA THR A 236 10.92 -1.75 2.11
C THR A 236 9.95 -2.13 3.23
N VAL A 237 10.29 -1.90 4.51
CA VAL A 237 9.33 -2.10 5.62
C VAL A 237 8.07 -1.25 5.40
N GLY A 238 8.24 0.01 5.01
CA GLY A 238 7.10 0.88 4.76
C GLY A 238 6.22 0.47 3.59
N VAL A 239 6.83 0.04 2.47
CA VAL A 239 6.09 -0.51 1.33
C VAL A 239 5.32 -1.75 1.75
N LEU A 240 5.91 -2.64 2.55
CA LEU A 240 5.24 -3.86 3.01
C LEU A 240 4.02 -3.57 3.88
N PHE A 241 4.05 -2.54 4.73
CA PHE A 241 2.87 -2.11 5.46
C PHE A 241 1.81 -1.44 4.58
N TRP A 242 2.20 -0.78 3.49
CA TRP A 242 1.21 -0.32 2.50
C TRP A 242 0.61 -1.45 1.69
N VAL A 243 1.34 -2.54 1.46
CA VAL A 243 0.84 -3.76 0.81
C VAL A 243 -0.09 -4.55 1.74
N SER A 244 0.15 -4.55 3.06
CA SER A 244 -0.76 -5.22 4.00
C SER A 244 -2.17 -4.61 4.02
N LEU A 245 -2.31 -3.32 3.70
CA LEU A 245 -3.61 -2.64 3.66
C LEU A 245 -4.56 -3.25 2.61
N PRO A 246 -4.27 -3.27 1.30
CA PRO A 246 -5.16 -3.88 0.30
C PRO A 246 -5.30 -5.39 0.50
N VAL A 247 -4.26 -6.09 0.98
CA VAL A 247 -4.38 -7.53 1.30
C VAL A 247 -5.41 -7.76 2.41
N SER A 248 -5.35 -6.98 3.50
CA SER A 248 -6.36 -7.03 4.58
C SER A 248 -7.75 -6.62 4.06
N GLY A 249 -7.78 -5.64 3.14
CA GLY A 249 -8.97 -5.23 2.40
C GLY A 249 -9.70 -6.39 1.73
N VAL A 250 -8.98 -7.15 0.90
CA VAL A 250 -9.56 -8.29 0.17
C VAL A 250 -9.98 -9.40 1.14
N ILE A 251 -9.13 -9.72 2.15
CA ILE A 251 -9.48 -10.72 3.18
C ILE A 251 -10.80 -10.38 3.87
N GLY A 252 -11.03 -9.12 4.24
CA GLY A 252 -12.25 -8.70 4.95
C GLY A 252 -13.48 -8.48 4.05
N VAL A 253 -13.30 -8.43 2.73
CA VAL A 253 -14.42 -8.41 1.77
C VAL A 253 -14.92 -9.84 1.53
N ASP A 254 -14.01 -10.78 1.30
CA ASP A 254 -14.32 -12.16 0.91
C ASP A 254 -14.44 -13.12 2.11
N GLY A 255 -14.03 -12.69 3.31
CA GLY A 255 -14.00 -13.53 4.50
C GLY A 255 -13.90 -12.72 5.80
N GLN A 256 -13.27 -13.33 6.80
CA GLN A 256 -13.14 -12.78 8.14
C GLN A 256 -11.72 -12.30 8.38
N VAL A 257 -11.57 -11.10 8.91
CA VAL A 257 -10.24 -10.52 9.17
C VAL A 257 -9.55 -11.21 10.35
N PHE A 258 -10.30 -11.47 11.43
CA PHE A 258 -9.75 -11.97 12.71
C PHE A 258 -10.15 -13.41 13.05
N ALA A 259 -10.45 -14.25 12.06
CA ALA A 259 -10.75 -15.67 12.28
C ALA A 259 -9.82 -16.60 11.52
N GLY A 260 -9.68 -17.85 11.99
CA GLY A 260 -8.86 -18.88 11.35
C GLY A 260 -7.42 -18.42 11.10
N TRP A 261 -6.89 -18.76 9.92
CA TRP A 261 -5.55 -18.35 9.51
C TRP A 261 -5.43 -16.85 9.23
N SER A 262 -6.50 -16.17 8.80
CA SER A 262 -6.52 -14.70 8.69
C SER A 262 -6.21 -14.04 10.03
N GLY A 263 -6.85 -14.51 11.11
CA GLY A 263 -6.60 -14.01 12.45
C GLY A 263 -5.17 -14.24 12.92
N LEU A 264 -4.61 -15.43 12.66
CA LEU A 264 -3.21 -15.74 12.95
C LEU A 264 -2.24 -14.87 12.13
N ALA A 265 -2.54 -14.62 10.85
CA ALA A 265 -1.73 -13.77 9.99
C ALA A 265 -1.73 -12.31 10.46
N HIS A 266 -2.89 -11.78 10.87
CA HIS A 266 -2.99 -10.44 11.45
C HIS A 266 -2.31 -10.35 12.82
N LEU A 267 -2.39 -11.40 13.65
CA LEU A 267 -1.63 -11.47 14.90
C LEU A 267 -0.11 -11.49 14.64
N GLY A 268 0.33 -12.26 13.64
CA GLY A 268 1.71 -12.26 13.16
C GLY A 268 2.14 -10.87 12.69
N LEU A 269 1.31 -10.20 11.89
CA LEU A 269 1.52 -8.80 11.48
C LEU A 269 1.58 -7.86 12.69
N ALA A 270 0.74 -8.06 13.71
CA ALA A 270 0.74 -7.26 14.94
C ALA A 270 2.11 -7.34 15.65
N VAL A 271 2.56 -8.57 15.93
CA VAL A 271 3.78 -8.81 16.70
C VAL A 271 5.03 -8.45 15.89
N LEU A 272 5.13 -8.98 14.67
CA LEU A 272 6.29 -8.79 13.80
C LEU A 272 6.36 -7.36 13.26
N GLY A 273 5.22 -6.74 12.98
CA GLY A 273 5.15 -5.35 12.53
C GLY A 273 5.54 -4.35 13.61
N LEU A 274 5.11 -4.54 14.87
CA LEU A 274 5.59 -3.74 16.00
C LEU A 274 7.10 -3.86 16.17
N ARG A 275 7.64 -5.09 16.05
CA ARG A 275 9.08 -5.32 16.09
C ARG A 275 9.80 -4.62 14.94
N SER A 276 9.25 -4.68 13.73
CA SER A 276 9.79 -4.01 12.54
C SER A 276 9.85 -2.49 12.72
N LEU A 277 8.78 -1.87 13.23
CA LEU A 277 8.75 -0.45 13.54
C LEU A 277 9.77 -0.08 14.62
N ALA A 278 9.96 -0.94 15.64
CA ALA A 278 10.92 -0.69 16.70
C ALA A 278 12.37 -0.72 16.19
N CYS A 279 12.65 -1.51 15.14
CA CYS A 279 13.95 -1.50 14.47
C CYS A 279 14.21 -0.17 13.74
N LEU A 280 13.16 0.50 13.24
CA LEU A 280 13.29 1.73 12.46
C LEU A 280 13.53 3.01 13.29
N ARG A 281 13.69 2.91 14.61
CA ARG A 281 13.82 4.09 15.51
C ARG A 281 14.97 5.03 15.12
N SER A 282 16.07 4.50 14.57
CA SER A 282 17.24 5.28 14.14
C SER A 282 17.27 5.57 12.64
N SER A 283 16.26 5.16 11.88
CA SER A 283 16.24 5.28 10.41
C SER A 283 15.91 6.70 9.94
N ALA A 284 16.01 6.93 8.63
CA ALA A 284 15.59 8.20 8.02
C ALA A 284 14.10 8.51 8.27
N GLY A 285 13.78 9.75 8.67
CA GLY A 285 12.41 10.16 9.05
C GLY A 285 11.34 9.91 7.98
N ALA A 286 11.67 10.00 6.69
CA ALA A 286 10.71 9.69 5.61
C ALA A 286 10.32 8.20 5.57
N ALA A 287 11.26 7.29 5.86
CA ALA A 287 11.00 5.85 5.90
C ALA A 287 10.18 5.47 7.15
N GLN A 288 10.51 6.08 8.29
CA GLN A 288 9.72 5.96 9.52
C GLN A 288 8.27 6.44 9.30
N THR A 289 8.11 7.60 8.65
CA THR A 289 6.80 8.18 8.33
C THR A 289 5.96 7.23 7.50
N THR A 290 6.48 6.77 6.36
CA THR A 290 5.69 5.90 5.47
C THR A 290 5.35 4.56 6.12
N ALA A 291 6.29 3.96 6.87
CA ALA A 291 6.04 2.71 7.58
C ALA A 291 4.97 2.87 8.66
N HIS A 292 5.06 3.93 9.47
CA HIS A 292 4.08 4.12 10.52
C HIS A 292 2.69 4.47 9.97
N LEU A 293 2.61 5.29 8.93
CA LEU A 293 1.33 5.60 8.28
C LEU A 293 0.68 4.36 7.67
N GLY A 294 1.45 3.53 6.94
CA GLY A 294 0.95 2.27 6.37
C GLY A 294 0.47 1.30 7.46
N TRP A 295 1.20 1.23 8.58
CA TRP A 295 0.81 0.45 9.76
C TRP A 295 -0.53 0.90 10.35
N LEU A 296 -0.65 2.20 10.65
CA LEU A 296 -1.86 2.76 11.25
C LEU A 296 -3.08 2.62 10.34
N TRP A 297 -2.92 2.84 9.04
CA TRP A 297 -4.01 2.67 8.07
C TRP A 297 -4.39 1.21 7.85
N THR A 298 -3.43 0.28 7.85
CA THR A 298 -3.73 -1.16 7.77
C THR A 298 -4.61 -1.59 8.94
N TRP A 299 -4.25 -1.20 10.17
CA TRP A 299 -5.04 -1.56 11.35
C TRP A 299 -6.39 -0.86 11.39
N THR A 300 -6.45 0.42 11.00
CA THR A 300 -7.73 1.14 10.89
C THR A 300 -8.67 0.39 9.94
N LEU A 301 -8.19 0.01 8.74
CA LEU A 301 -8.98 -0.75 7.77
C LEU A 301 -9.39 -2.13 8.29
N ALA A 302 -8.44 -2.88 8.88
CA ALA A 302 -8.70 -4.21 9.43
C ALA A 302 -9.82 -4.18 10.48
N PHE A 303 -9.81 -3.20 11.39
CA PHE A 303 -10.88 -3.02 12.37
C PHE A 303 -12.19 -2.54 11.73
N CYS A 304 -12.16 -1.68 10.71
CA CYS A 304 -13.37 -1.29 9.98
C CYS A 304 -14.07 -2.51 9.35
N LEU A 305 -13.29 -3.40 8.72
CA LEU A 305 -13.80 -4.63 8.11
C LEU A 305 -14.30 -5.63 9.15
N ALA A 306 -13.60 -5.77 10.28
CA ALA A 306 -14.05 -6.62 11.37
C ALA A 306 -15.39 -6.15 11.97
N LEU A 307 -15.56 -4.83 12.19
CA LEU A 307 -16.83 -4.31 12.68
C LEU A 307 -17.95 -4.36 11.63
N ARG A 308 -17.62 -4.18 10.33
CA ARG A 308 -18.55 -4.47 9.23
C ARG A 308 -19.06 -5.91 9.32
N GLU A 309 -18.16 -6.86 9.49
CA GLU A 309 -18.50 -8.27 9.58
C GLU A 309 -19.42 -8.57 10.78
N VAL A 310 -19.11 -8.01 11.95
CA VAL A 310 -19.96 -8.13 13.14
C VAL A 310 -21.36 -7.58 12.86
N ALA A 311 -21.47 -6.40 12.22
CA ALA A 311 -22.75 -5.80 11.87
C ALA A 311 -23.57 -6.69 10.92
N LEU A 312 -22.93 -7.24 9.88
CA LEU A 312 -23.58 -8.13 8.91
C LEU A 312 -24.03 -9.45 9.54
N ARG A 313 -23.24 -10.02 10.46
CA ARG A 313 -23.60 -11.27 11.16
C ARG A 313 -24.74 -11.12 12.13
N ALA A 314 -24.81 -9.98 12.79
CA ALA A 314 -25.89 -9.66 13.72
C ALA A 314 -27.14 -9.14 13.01
N ASP A 315 -27.18 -9.19 11.67
CA ASP A 315 -28.30 -8.71 10.83
C ASP A 315 -28.70 -7.26 11.19
N LEU A 316 -27.71 -6.42 11.45
CA LEU A 316 -27.94 -5.02 11.82
C LEU A 316 -28.21 -4.18 10.57
N ASP A 317 -29.18 -3.28 10.71
CA ASP A 317 -29.58 -2.39 9.63
C ASP A 317 -28.47 -1.43 9.15
N GLY A 318 -28.73 -0.78 8.01
CA GLY A 318 -27.76 0.09 7.34
C GLY A 318 -27.22 1.25 8.19
N GLY A 319 -27.96 1.74 9.19
CA GLY A 319 -27.47 2.78 10.11
C GLY A 319 -26.38 2.26 11.06
N TRP A 320 -26.54 1.04 11.57
CA TRP A 320 -25.51 0.35 12.35
C TRP A 320 -24.29 0.03 11.51
N LEU A 321 -24.50 -0.51 10.30
CA LEU A 321 -23.41 -0.92 9.42
C LEU A 321 -22.44 0.25 9.16
N LEU A 322 -22.96 1.42 8.80
CA LEU A 322 -22.13 2.59 8.51
C LEU A 322 -21.47 3.16 9.78
N ALA A 323 -22.20 3.21 10.90
CA ALA A 323 -21.64 3.65 12.19
C ALA A 323 -20.50 2.74 12.66
N MET A 324 -20.66 1.43 12.54
CA MET A 324 -19.68 0.42 12.92
C MET A 324 -18.44 0.43 12.00
N ILE A 325 -18.63 0.63 10.70
CA ILE A 325 -17.51 0.83 9.75
C ILE A 325 -16.74 2.11 10.09
N GLY A 326 -17.42 3.19 10.44
CA GLY A 326 -16.79 4.48 10.75
C GLY A 326 -16.13 4.54 12.12
N LEU A 327 -16.54 3.70 13.07
CA LEU A 327 -16.09 3.76 14.46
C LEU A 327 -14.56 3.62 14.64
N PRO A 328 -13.85 2.67 14.00
CA PRO A 328 -12.41 2.54 14.18
C PRO A 328 -11.63 3.75 13.64
N LEU A 329 -12.07 4.32 12.52
CA LEU A 329 -11.49 5.55 11.98
C LEU A 329 -11.73 6.73 12.94
N LEU A 330 -12.93 6.86 13.49
CA LEU A 330 -13.27 7.89 14.47
C LEU A 330 -12.42 7.76 15.76
N LEU A 331 -12.28 6.54 16.29
CA LEU A 331 -11.46 6.24 17.45
C LEU A 331 -9.99 6.53 17.18
N MET A 332 -9.47 6.11 16.02
CA MET A 332 -8.09 6.33 15.62
C MET A 332 -7.78 7.83 15.47
N HIS A 333 -8.70 8.59 14.88
CA HIS A 333 -8.59 10.05 14.79
C HIS A 333 -8.64 10.71 16.18
N GLY A 334 -9.57 10.28 17.05
CA GLY A 334 -9.66 10.75 18.43
C GLY A 334 -8.40 10.47 19.25
N LEU A 335 -7.81 9.28 19.10
CA LEU A 335 -6.54 8.89 19.73
C LEU A 335 -5.38 9.75 19.21
N ALA A 336 -5.29 9.98 17.90
CA ALA A 336 -4.26 10.85 17.31
C ALA A 336 -4.37 12.30 17.82
N LEU A 337 -5.58 12.78 18.08
CA LEU A 337 -5.81 14.11 18.64
C LEU A 337 -5.49 14.19 20.13
N ARG A 338 -6.04 13.31 20.95
CA ARG A 338 -6.05 13.45 22.42
C ARG A 338 -4.95 12.68 23.14
N LYS A 339 -4.52 11.56 22.57
CA LYS A 339 -3.57 10.61 23.17
C LYS A 339 -2.52 10.15 22.12
N PRO A 340 -1.81 11.07 21.45
CA PRO A 340 -0.90 10.71 20.36
C PRO A 340 0.17 9.70 20.78
N HIS A 341 0.63 9.74 22.04
CA HIS A 341 1.61 8.79 22.58
C HIS A 341 1.16 7.31 22.55
N TRP A 342 -0.15 7.02 22.56
CA TRP A 342 -0.66 5.64 22.50
C TRP A 342 -0.44 5.00 21.12
N ILE A 343 -0.55 5.82 20.08
CA ILE A 343 -0.38 5.37 18.69
C ILE A 343 0.99 5.70 18.13
N ALA A 344 1.76 6.57 18.80
CA ALA A 344 3.08 6.98 18.35
C ALA A 344 4.15 5.89 18.56
N HIS A 345 3.94 4.96 19.50
CA HIS A 345 4.90 3.90 19.78
C HIS A 345 5.03 2.94 18.58
N PRO A 346 6.25 2.54 18.18
CA PRO A 346 7.55 2.76 18.85
C PRO A 346 8.34 3.99 18.38
N LEU A 347 7.76 4.84 17.52
CA LEU A 347 8.40 5.98 16.84
C LEU A 347 7.93 7.32 17.44
N VAL A 348 7.99 7.44 18.77
CA VAL A 348 7.38 8.56 19.52
C VAL A 348 8.00 9.90 19.16
N ASP A 349 9.32 9.95 18.97
CA ASP A 349 10.06 11.20 18.75
C ASP A 349 9.78 11.83 17.38
N GLU A 350 9.62 11.01 16.33
CA GLU A 350 9.33 11.48 14.98
C GLU A 350 7.84 11.67 14.71
N PHE A 351 6.95 11.10 15.53
CA PHE A 351 5.49 11.15 15.34
C PHE A 351 4.92 12.57 15.15
N PRO A 352 5.32 13.60 15.93
CA PRO A 352 4.84 14.96 15.74
C PRO A 352 5.07 15.51 14.32
N ARG A 353 6.11 15.04 13.62
CA ARG A 353 6.48 15.53 12.29
C ARG A 353 5.46 15.16 11.20
N TYR A 354 4.86 13.98 11.30
CA TYR A 354 3.89 13.46 10.32
C TYR A 354 2.47 13.32 10.84
N ARG A 355 2.23 13.58 12.14
CA ARG A 355 0.90 13.69 12.73
C ARG A 355 -0.05 14.59 11.93
N PRO A 356 0.34 15.78 11.42
CA PRO A 356 -0.55 16.61 10.61
C PRO A 356 -1.04 15.88 9.34
N GLY A 357 -0.15 15.14 8.68
CA GLY A 357 -0.47 14.35 7.49
C GLY A 357 -1.42 13.20 7.79
N LEU A 358 -1.21 12.49 8.91
CA LEU A 358 -2.13 11.46 9.39
C LEU A 358 -3.53 12.05 9.65
N LEU A 359 -3.61 13.12 10.44
CA LEU A 359 -4.88 13.77 10.78
C LEU A 359 -5.62 14.24 9.53
N MET A 360 -4.91 14.86 8.57
CA MET A 360 -5.52 15.28 7.32
C MET A 360 -6.08 14.10 6.52
N SER A 361 -5.32 13.01 6.39
CA SER A 361 -5.80 11.81 5.69
C SER A 361 -7.05 11.21 6.35
N GLN A 362 -7.11 11.20 7.68
CA GLN A 362 -8.27 10.72 8.44
C GLN A 362 -9.48 11.65 8.31
N VAL A 363 -9.27 12.97 8.31
CA VAL A 363 -10.33 13.95 8.07
C VAL A 363 -10.95 13.77 6.69
N LEU A 364 -10.13 13.53 5.65
CA LEU A 364 -10.64 13.25 4.31
C LEU A 364 -11.46 11.96 4.27
N ALA A 365 -10.99 10.89 4.92
CA ALA A 365 -11.72 9.63 5.00
C ALA A 365 -13.03 9.75 5.82
N LEU A 366 -13.02 10.46 6.95
CA LEU A 366 -14.21 10.75 7.75
C LEU A 366 -15.19 11.62 6.97
N GLY A 367 -14.70 12.64 6.27
CA GLY A 367 -15.50 13.48 5.39
C GLY A 367 -16.18 12.66 4.28
N PHE A 368 -15.45 11.72 3.68
CA PHE A 368 -16.01 10.81 2.69
C PHE A 368 -17.10 9.90 3.28
N LEU A 369 -16.89 9.31 4.47
CA LEU A 369 -17.92 8.52 5.15
C LEU A 369 -19.16 9.35 5.53
N LEU A 370 -18.96 10.59 5.96
CA LEU A 370 -20.07 11.52 6.24
C LEU A 370 -20.84 11.86 4.96
N LEU A 371 -20.17 12.06 3.83
CA LEU A 371 -20.84 12.26 2.54
C LEU A 371 -21.66 11.03 2.13
N LEU A 372 -21.12 9.82 2.29
CA LEU A 372 -21.86 8.58 2.02
C LEU A 372 -23.07 8.42 2.95
N SER A 373 -22.97 8.89 4.21
CA SER A 373 -24.07 8.81 5.17
C SER A 373 -25.32 9.57 4.75
N LEU A 374 -25.19 10.64 3.96
CA LEU A 374 -26.32 11.44 3.47
C LEU A 374 -27.26 10.65 2.55
N PHE A 375 -26.79 9.52 2.00
CA PHE A 375 -27.57 8.64 1.13
C PHE A 375 -28.14 7.42 1.88
N ASN A 376 -27.89 7.31 3.19
CA ASN A 376 -28.32 6.20 4.02
C ASN A 376 -29.56 6.59 4.85
N ALA A 377 -30.58 5.74 4.81
CA ALA A 377 -31.85 5.93 5.53
C ALA A 377 -31.71 5.92 7.07
N GLY A 378 -30.58 5.47 7.62
CA GLY A 378 -30.34 5.43 9.07
C GLY A 378 -31.20 4.43 9.82
N ALA A 379 -31.62 3.36 9.15
CA ALA A 379 -32.37 2.28 9.78
C ALA A 379 -31.58 1.69 10.97
N SER A 380 -32.28 1.38 12.05
CA SER A 380 -31.71 1.19 13.40
C SER A 380 -31.98 -0.18 14.00
N ALA A 381 -32.64 -1.10 13.28
CA ALA A 381 -32.98 -2.41 13.81
C ALA A 381 -31.73 -3.12 14.34
N PRO A 382 -31.84 -3.82 15.49
CA PRO A 382 -33.07 -4.14 16.23
C PRO A 382 -33.57 -3.04 17.18
N LEU A 383 -32.87 -1.91 17.30
CA LEU A 383 -33.33 -0.79 18.14
C LEU A 383 -34.41 0.02 17.44
N ALA A 384 -35.32 0.59 18.24
CA ALA A 384 -36.27 1.57 17.74
C ALA A 384 -35.54 2.82 17.21
N PHE A 385 -36.00 3.33 16.07
CA PHE A 385 -35.47 4.57 15.54
C PHE A 385 -35.86 5.75 16.45
N VAL A 386 -34.85 6.46 16.96
CA VAL A 386 -35.02 7.69 17.72
C VAL A 386 -34.21 8.80 17.04
N PRO A 387 -34.85 9.92 16.65
CA PRO A 387 -34.13 11.07 16.09
C PRO A 387 -33.01 11.52 17.04
N LEU A 388 -31.85 11.82 16.47
CA LEU A 388 -30.58 12.22 17.08
C LEU A 388 -29.89 11.16 17.96
N LEU A 389 -30.54 10.02 18.22
CA LEU A 389 -30.04 8.96 19.10
C LEU A 389 -29.87 7.61 18.40
N ASN A 390 -30.17 7.52 17.11
CA ASN A 390 -29.87 6.32 16.34
C ASN A 390 -28.36 6.17 16.09
N PRO A 391 -27.87 4.95 15.82
CA PRO A 391 -26.44 4.66 15.68
C PRO A 391 -25.73 5.55 14.66
N LEU A 392 -26.38 5.82 13.53
CA LEU A 392 -25.80 6.63 12.46
C LEU A 392 -25.67 8.10 12.86
N GLU A 393 -26.71 8.66 13.48
CA GLU A 393 -26.69 10.05 13.95
C GLU A 393 -25.74 10.25 15.12
N LEU A 394 -25.61 9.28 16.03
CA LEU A 394 -24.59 9.28 17.08
C LEU A 394 -23.17 9.28 16.48
N PHE A 395 -22.93 8.47 15.45
CA PHE A 395 -21.66 8.48 14.72
C PHE A 395 -21.41 9.83 14.04
N GLN A 396 -22.40 10.37 13.32
CA GLN A 396 -22.29 11.67 12.64
C GLN A 396 -22.01 12.81 13.64
N LEU A 397 -22.69 12.82 14.79
CA LEU A 397 -22.47 13.79 15.86
C LEU A 397 -21.06 13.66 16.45
N ALA A 398 -20.62 12.44 16.75
CA ALA A 398 -19.29 12.19 17.27
C ALA A 398 -18.21 12.59 16.25
N ALA A 399 -18.39 12.29 14.97
CA ALA A 399 -17.52 12.72 13.89
C ALA A 399 -17.45 14.25 13.80
N LEU A 400 -18.59 14.96 13.83
CA LEU A 400 -18.62 16.41 13.83
C LEU A 400 -17.86 17.00 15.04
N ILE A 401 -18.02 16.41 16.23
CA ILE A 401 -17.30 16.84 17.44
C ILE A 401 -15.80 16.64 17.28
N VAL A 402 -15.35 15.46 16.85
CA VAL A 402 -13.92 15.19 16.72
C VAL A 402 -13.29 16.06 15.62
N LEU A 403 -13.99 16.28 14.50
CA LEU A 403 -13.55 17.24 13.47
C LEU A 403 -13.48 18.67 14.03
N ALA A 404 -14.44 19.09 14.86
CA ALA A 404 -14.39 20.40 15.52
C ALA A 404 -13.21 20.54 16.49
N LEU A 405 -12.84 19.46 17.18
CA LEU A 405 -11.65 19.41 18.02
C LEU A 405 -10.38 19.51 17.17
N TRP A 406 -10.31 18.79 16.04
CA TRP A 406 -9.20 18.90 15.10
C TRP A 406 -9.05 20.33 14.54
N MET A 407 -10.15 21.00 14.18
CA MET A 407 -10.11 22.39 13.70
C MET A 407 -9.57 23.40 14.73
N ARG A 408 -9.43 23.00 16.00
CA ARG A 408 -8.80 23.79 17.07
C ARG A 408 -7.35 23.40 17.34
N ASP A 409 -6.90 22.28 16.79
CA ASP A 409 -5.55 21.75 16.98
C ASP A 409 -4.51 22.63 16.27
N ALA A 410 -3.28 22.63 16.79
CA ALA A 410 -2.16 23.37 16.21
C ALA A 410 -1.78 22.86 14.81
N ASP A 411 -2.04 21.58 14.53
CA ASP A 411 -1.71 20.91 13.27
C ASP A 411 -2.77 21.12 12.17
N ALA A 412 -3.92 21.74 12.49
CA ALA A 412 -4.92 22.07 11.48
C ALA A 412 -4.45 23.22 10.57
N PRO A 413 -4.68 23.16 9.24
CA PRO A 413 -4.30 24.22 8.33
C PRO A 413 -4.90 25.58 8.71
N ALA A 414 -4.16 26.67 8.50
CA ALA A 414 -4.59 28.02 8.86
C ALA A 414 -5.94 28.41 8.22
N LEU A 415 -6.19 27.99 6.97
CA LEU A 415 -7.46 28.20 6.27
C LEU A 415 -8.65 27.56 7.00
N VAL A 416 -8.46 26.33 7.49
CA VAL A 416 -9.48 25.58 8.23
C VAL A 416 -9.73 26.26 9.59
N ARG A 417 -8.67 26.64 10.31
CA ARG A 417 -8.79 27.34 11.60
C ARG A 417 -9.53 28.68 11.46
N GLY A 418 -9.24 29.44 10.41
CA GLY A 418 -9.92 30.71 10.11
C GLY A 418 -11.40 30.55 9.79
N ARG A 419 -11.81 29.40 9.23
CA ARG A 419 -13.20 29.11 8.85
C ARG A 419 -13.92 28.14 9.80
N ARG A 420 -13.33 27.79 10.95
CA ARG A 420 -13.84 26.75 11.87
C ARG A 420 -15.30 26.92 12.26
N SER A 421 -15.72 28.15 12.57
CA SER A 421 -17.10 28.43 13.00
C SER A 421 -18.09 28.23 11.86
N ALA A 422 -17.72 28.63 10.65
CA ALA A 422 -18.53 28.45 9.45
C ALA A 422 -18.61 26.97 9.05
N LEU A 423 -17.48 26.25 9.06
CA LEU A 423 -17.43 24.81 8.75
C LEU A 423 -18.24 23.98 9.75
N PHE A 424 -18.13 24.28 11.05
CA PHE A 424 -18.91 23.60 12.08
C PHE A 424 -20.41 23.89 11.94
N ALA A 425 -20.78 25.15 11.70
CA ALA A 425 -22.18 25.52 11.48
C ALA A 425 -22.76 24.87 10.21
N ALA A 426 -22.00 24.84 9.11
CA ALA A 426 -22.41 24.18 7.87
C ALA A 426 -22.58 22.67 8.06
N GLY A 427 -21.62 22.00 8.71
CA GLY A 427 -21.72 20.58 9.03
C GLY A 427 -22.92 20.28 9.93
N GLY A 428 -23.12 21.06 10.99
CA GLY A 428 -24.29 20.91 11.87
C GLY A 428 -25.62 21.14 11.16
N PHE A 429 -25.69 22.14 10.27
CA PHE A 429 -26.88 22.42 9.47
C PHE A 429 -27.22 21.26 8.51
N VAL A 430 -26.22 20.70 7.83
CA VAL A 430 -26.40 19.53 6.95
C VAL A 430 -26.88 18.33 7.77
N LEU A 431 -26.24 18.04 8.90
CA LEU A 431 -26.61 16.90 9.74
C LEU A 431 -28.02 17.01 10.32
N ILE A 432 -28.43 18.20 10.80
CA ILE A 432 -29.79 18.38 11.33
C ILE A 432 -30.83 18.31 10.21
N THR A 433 -30.51 18.81 9.01
CA THR A 433 -31.39 18.70 7.83
C THR A 433 -31.58 17.23 7.45
N ASP A 434 -30.49 16.46 7.36
CA ASP A 434 -30.49 15.02 7.06
C ASP A 434 -31.23 14.21 8.15
N ALA A 435 -30.97 14.47 9.42
CA ALA A 435 -31.68 13.84 10.55
C ALA A 435 -33.19 14.14 10.53
N THR A 436 -33.59 15.35 10.12
CA THR A 436 -35.01 15.70 9.95
C THR A 436 -35.65 14.86 8.84
N LEU A 437 -34.96 14.69 7.72
CA LEU A 437 -35.44 13.84 6.62
C LEU A 437 -35.54 12.37 7.04
N ARG A 438 -34.58 11.85 7.81
CA ARG A 438 -34.65 10.48 8.36
C ARG A 438 -35.80 10.32 9.35
N ALA A 439 -36.03 11.31 10.20
CA ALA A 439 -37.18 11.31 11.10
C ALA A 439 -38.50 11.26 10.34
N VAL A 440 -38.63 12.01 9.25
CA VAL A 440 -39.81 11.96 8.36
C VAL A 440 -39.95 10.60 7.68
N HIS A 441 -38.85 9.99 7.26
CA HIS A 441 -38.85 8.65 6.68
C HIS A 441 -39.36 7.59 7.68
N HIS A 442 -38.76 7.53 8.87
CA HIS A 442 -39.05 6.50 9.87
C HIS A 442 -40.36 6.72 10.64
N LEU A 443 -40.63 7.96 11.07
CA LEU A 443 -41.83 8.29 11.85
C LEU A 443 -43.04 8.61 10.97
N GLY A 444 -42.79 9.14 9.76
CA GLY A 444 -43.84 9.50 8.80
C GLY A 444 -44.15 8.40 7.77
N GLY A 445 -43.38 7.31 7.74
CA GLY A 445 -43.61 6.17 6.84
C GLY A 445 -43.38 6.48 5.35
N ILE A 446 -42.66 7.56 5.03
CA ILE A 446 -42.39 7.96 3.65
C ILE A 446 -41.10 7.28 3.18
N ALA A 447 -41.12 6.57 2.06
CA ALA A 447 -39.94 5.86 1.55
C ALA A 447 -38.71 6.78 1.32
N TRP A 448 -37.51 6.29 1.64
CA TRP A 448 -36.24 6.99 1.43
C TRP A 448 -35.83 6.95 -0.06
N ASN A 449 -36.40 7.85 -0.86
CA ASN A 449 -36.12 8.03 -2.28
C ASN A 449 -36.32 9.49 -2.71
N GLU A 450 -36.22 9.78 -4.01
CA GLU A 450 -36.36 11.14 -4.57
C GLU A 450 -37.69 11.83 -4.20
N ARG A 451 -38.76 11.06 -3.92
CA ARG A 451 -40.07 11.60 -3.53
C ARG A 451 -40.11 12.10 -2.09
N LEU A 452 -39.16 11.71 -1.24
CA LEU A 452 -39.09 12.19 0.14
C LEU A 452 -38.96 13.72 0.18
N LEU A 453 -38.13 14.27 -0.72
CA LEU A 453 -37.91 15.72 -0.80
C LEU A 453 -39.15 16.47 -1.30
N SER A 454 -40.04 15.86 -2.10
CA SER A 454 -41.29 16.52 -2.53
C SER A 454 -42.45 16.30 -1.57
N ALA A 455 -42.30 15.48 -0.54
CA ALA A 455 -43.37 15.19 0.41
C ALA A 455 -43.73 16.40 1.28
N SER A 456 -45.02 16.66 1.45
CA SER A 456 -45.53 17.77 2.27
C SER A 456 -45.03 17.70 3.72
N LEU A 457 -44.98 16.51 4.32
CA LEU A 457 -44.47 16.31 5.67
C LEU A 457 -42.97 16.64 5.78
N ALA A 458 -42.16 16.30 4.77
CA ALA A 458 -40.74 16.63 4.73
C ALA A 458 -40.52 18.14 4.61
N GLN A 459 -41.23 18.78 3.67
CA GLN A 459 -41.15 20.22 3.44
C GLN A 459 -41.53 21.05 4.67
N THR A 460 -42.60 20.66 5.36
CA THR A 460 -43.09 21.33 6.56
C THR A 460 -42.17 21.09 7.75
N SER A 461 -41.70 19.85 7.96
CA SER A 461 -40.74 19.53 9.02
C SER A 461 -39.43 20.31 8.86
N LEU A 462 -38.89 20.38 7.65
CA LEU A 462 -37.70 21.19 7.35
C LEU A 462 -37.92 22.68 7.61
N ALA A 463 -39.06 23.24 7.21
CA ALA A 463 -39.37 24.65 7.45
C ALA A 463 -39.44 24.97 8.95
N VAL A 464 -40.06 24.09 9.75
CA VAL A 464 -40.12 24.25 11.21
C VAL A 464 -38.74 24.14 11.84
N VAL A 465 -37.96 23.10 11.50
CA VAL A 465 -36.62 22.90 12.07
C VAL A 465 -35.67 24.03 11.68
N TRP A 466 -35.67 24.46 10.41
CA TRP A 466 -34.84 25.58 9.97
C TRP A 466 -35.26 26.91 10.63
N SER A 467 -36.56 27.12 10.89
CA SER A 467 -37.04 28.29 11.65
C SER A 467 -36.51 28.28 13.08
N ILE A 468 -36.59 27.13 13.77
CA ILE A 468 -36.09 26.99 15.14
C ILE A 468 -34.57 27.23 15.17
N LEU A 469 -33.82 26.65 14.23
CA LEU A 469 -32.37 26.86 14.12
C LEU A 469 -32.03 28.32 13.83
N GLY A 470 -32.76 28.96 12.91
CA GLY A 470 -32.58 30.37 12.56
C GLY A 470 -32.84 31.27 13.75
N VAL A 471 -33.97 31.12 14.45
CA VAL A 471 -34.29 31.90 15.65
C VAL A 471 -33.26 31.67 16.76
N ALA A 472 -32.91 30.42 17.05
CA ALA A 472 -31.92 30.10 18.08
C ALA A 472 -30.55 30.70 17.76
N GLY A 473 -30.08 30.54 16.51
CA GLY A 473 -28.83 31.12 16.04
C GLY A 473 -28.84 32.65 16.09
N TRP A 474 -29.97 33.27 15.76
CA TRP A 474 -30.14 34.72 15.77
C TRP A 474 -30.07 35.28 17.20
N VAL A 475 -30.77 34.65 18.15
CA VAL A 475 -30.74 35.01 19.58
C VAL A 475 -29.35 34.78 20.18
N ILE A 476 -28.74 33.62 19.93
CA ILE A 476 -27.39 33.30 20.43
C ILE A 476 -26.36 34.26 19.83
N GLY A 477 -26.47 34.59 18.53
CA GLY A 477 -25.62 35.55 17.85
C GLY A 477 -25.71 36.94 18.44
N SER A 478 -26.92 37.41 18.77
CA SER A 478 -27.16 38.68 19.45
C SER A 478 -26.54 38.69 20.86
N ARG A 479 -26.86 37.69 21.69
CA ARG A 479 -26.38 37.58 23.08
C ARG A 479 -24.86 37.46 23.20
N ARG A 480 -24.21 36.81 22.23
CA ARG A 480 -22.74 36.61 22.21
C ARG A 480 -21.99 37.68 21.42
N GLY A 481 -22.68 38.69 20.88
CA GLY A 481 -22.05 39.70 20.01
C GLY A 481 -21.46 39.13 18.71
N ASN A 482 -21.84 37.92 18.31
CA ASN A 482 -21.28 37.23 17.14
C ASN A 482 -22.05 37.61 15.87
N ARG A 483 -21.57 38.64 15.19
CA ARG A 483 -22.15 39.16 13.94
C ARG A 483 -22.26 38.14 12.81
N PRO A 484 -21.21 37.36 12.48
CA PRO A 484 -21.32 36.31 11.47
C PRO A 484 -22.45 35.32 11.75
N LEU A 485 -22.61 34.88 13.00
CA LEU A 485 -23.69 33.97 13.40
C LEU A 485 -25.07 34.64 13.30
N TRP A 486 -25.18 35.89 13.77
CA TRP A 486 -26.41 36.69 13.68
C TRP A 486 -26.86 36.86 12.22
N LEU A 487 -25.93 37.25 11.33
CA LEU A 487 -26.23 37.44 9.90
C LEU A 487 -26.57 36.13 9.21
N ALA A 488 -25.81 35.06 9.45
CA ALA A 488 -26.10 33.75 8.89
C ALA A 488 -27.50 33.25 9.29
N SER A 489 -27.90 33.51 10.54
CA SER A 489 -29.22 33.16 11.06
C SER A 489 -30.33 34.01 10.46
N ALA A 490 -30.11 35.30 10.27
CA ALA A 490 -31.05 36.19 9.58
C ALA A 490 -31.24 35.79 8.10
N VAL A 491 -30.15 35.42 7.41
CA VAL A 491 -30.19 34.89 6.04
C VAL A 491 -30.95 33.57 6.00
N LEU A 492 -30.71 32.65 6.94
CA LEU A 492 -31.47 31.41 7.05
C LEU A 492 -32.98 31.68 7.21
N MET A 493 -33.35 32.65 8.06
CA MET A 493 -34.76 33.04 8.22
C MET A 493 -35.36 33.61 6.93
N ALA A 494 -34.63 34.45 6.20
CA ALA A 494 -35.07 34.96 4.90
C ALA A 494 -35.25 33.84 3.87
N VAL A 495 -34.36 32.84 3.86
CA VAL A 495 -34.48 31.65 3.00
C VAL A 495 -35.71 30.83 3.37
N VAL A 496 -35.99 30.63 4.66
CA VAL A 496 -37.20 29.92 5.11
C VAL A 496 -38.46 30.68 4.69
N LEU A 497 -38.50 32.00 4.82
CA LEU A 497 -39.62 32.82 4.35
C LEU A 497 -39.84 32.66 2.85
N ALA A 498 -38.77 32.76 2.05
CA ALA A 498 -38.83 32.57 0.61
C ALA A 498 -39.34 31.16 0.25
N LYS A 499 -38.85 30.12 0.95
CA LYS A 499 -39.31 28.74 0.78
C LYS A 499 -40.81 28.61 1.07
N LEU A 500 -41.28 29.17 2.19
CA LEU A 500 -42.69 29.13 2.59
C LEU A 500 -43.60 29.75 1.51
N LEU A 501 -43.18 30.89 0.96
CA LEU A 501 -43.93 31.64 -0.06
C LEU A 501 -43.88 31.00 -1.46
N LEU A 502 -42.74 30.43 -1.86
CA LEU A 502 -42.53 29.96 -3.24
C LEU A 502 -42.89 28.48 -3.42
N ILE A 503 -42.51 27.65 -2.45
CA ILE A 503 -42.60 26.18 -2.51
C ILE A 503 -43.79 25.71 -1.66
N ASP A 504 -43.84 26.12 -0.39
CA ASP A 504 -44.85 25.59 0.53
C ASP A 504 -46.25 26.20 0.30
N ARG A 505 -46.36 27.27 -0.51
CA ARG A 505 -47.65 27.82 -0.95
C ARG A 505 -48.56 26.77 -1.60
N GLN A 506 -47.98 25.78 -2.27
CA GLN A 506 -48.72 24.70 -2.93
C GLN A 506 -49.38 23.77 -1.89
N HIS A 507 -48.89 23.79 -0.64
CA HIS A 507 -49.35 22.98 0.47
C HIS A 507 -50.24 23.76 1.46
N LEU A 508 -50.53 25.05 1.21
CA LEU A 508 -51.40 25.88 2.07
C LEU A 508 -52.83 25.35 2.17
N GLY A 509 -53.27 24.53 1.20
CA GLY A 509 -54.56 23.82 1.27
C GLY A 509 -54.58 22.62 2.23
N ASN A 510 -53.46 22.28 2.86
CA ASN A 510 -53.33 21.16 3.80
C ASN A 510 -52.96 21.67 5.21
N LEU A 511 -53.42 20.97 6.25
CA LEU A 511 -53.22 21.31 7.67
C LEU A 511 -51.75 21.57 8.02
N PHE A 512 -50.82 20.78 7.48
CA PHE A 512 -49.39 20.92 7.74
C PHE A 512 -48.81 22.25 7.20
N GLY A 513 -49.30 22.75 6.06
CA GLY A 513 -48.85 24.02 5.49
C GLY A 513 -49.26 25.22 6.34
N ILE A 514 -50.52 25.23 6.81
CA ILE A 514 -51.05 26.27 7.70
C ILE A 514 -50.28 26.28 9.03
N ALA A 515 -50.03 25.10 9.62
CA ALA A 515 -49.28 24.97 10.86
C ALA A 515 -47.84 25.53 10.76
N SER A 516 -47.14 25.27 9.65
CA SER A 516 -45.78 25.77 9.43
C SER A 516 -45.74 27.31 9.30
N PHE A 517 -46.72 27.93 8.62
CA PHE A 517 -46.81 29.37 8.50
C PHE A 517 -47.09 30.06 9.84
N MET A 518 -48.00 29.50 10.66
CA MET A 518 -48.28 30.01 12.00
C MET A 518 -47.06 29.88 12.92
N ALA A 519 -46.38 28.72 12.91
CA ALA A 519 -45.17 28.50 13.69
C ALA A 519 -44.06 29.48 13.32
N TYR A 520 -43.81 29.69 12.03
CA TYR A 520 -42.84 30.68 11.53
C TYR A 520 -43.18 32.10 12.00
N GLY A 521 -44.46 32.51 11.89
CA GLY A 521 -44.92 33.84 12.29
C GLY A 521 -44.68 34.11 13.77
N LEU A 522 -45.07 33.17 14.64
CA LEU A 522 -44.85 33.25 16.09
C LEU A 522 -43.36 33.34 16.44
N LEU A 523 -42.53 32.53 15.80
CA LEU A 523 -41.07 32.54 15.99
C LEU A 523 -40.46 33.88 15.56
N CYS A 524 -40.92 34.50 14.48
CA CYS A 524 -40.46 35.81 14.04
C CYS A 524 -40.82 36.93 15.01
N THR A 525 -42.02 36.90 15.60
CA THR A 525 -42.41 37.86 16.65
C THR A 525 -41.46 37.77 17.86
N LEU A 526 -41.07 36.55 18.25
CA LEU A 526 -40.13 36.32 19.36
C LEU A 526 -38.73 36.91 19.08
N VAL A 527 -38.23 36.78 17.84
CA VAL A 527 -36.93 37.35 17.44
C VAL A 527 -36.92 38.87 17.55
N GLY A 528 -38.00 39.54 17.12
CA GLY A 528 -38.13 41.00 17.18
C GLY A 528 -37.97 41.57 18.60
N TYR A 529 -38.28 40.77 19.62
CA TYR A 529 -38.10 41.13 21.03
C TYR A 529 -36.72 40.72 21.59
N LEU A 530 -36.18 39.56 21.21
CA LEU A 530 -35.01 38.95 21.87
C LEU A 530 -33.65 39.16 21.18
N ALA A 531 -33.59 39.61 19.92
CA ALA A 531 -32.36 39.55 19.12
C ALA A 531 -31.99 40.88 18.40
N PRO A 532 -31.78 42.00 19.12
CA PRO A 532 -31.32 43.25 18.51
C PRO A 532 -29.95 43.07 17.82
N ALA A 533 -29.66 43.90 16.81
CA ALA A 533 -28.45 43.79 16.01
C ALA A 533 -27.18 44.14 16.82
N PRO A 534 -26.15 43.27 16.84
CA PRO A 534 -24.92 43.57 17.58
C PRO A 534 -24.12 44.71 16.92
N PRO A 535 -23.39 45.56 17.70
CA PRO A 535 -22.68 46.75 17.21
C PRO A 535 -21.53 46.43 16.24
N ARG A 536 -21.17 47.38 15.34
CA ARG A 536 -20.06 47.20 14.35
C ARG A 536 -18.72 47.25 15.09
N GLU A 537 -17.81 46.31 14.82
CA GLU A 537 -16.42 46.46 15.25
C GLU A 537 -15.88 47.76 14.64
N SER A 538 -15.48 48.69 15.50
CA SER A 538 -14.85 49.95 15.10
C SER A 538 -13.45 49.62 14.59
N THR A 539 -13.22 49.78 13.29
CA THR A 539 -11.88 49.83 12.71
C THR A 539 -11.11 50.93 13.44
N GLN A 540 -10.24 50.56 14.39
CA GLN A 540 -9.33 51.51 15.03
C GLN A 540 -8.46 52.12 13.95
N GLY A 541 -8.52 53.45 13.85
CA GLY A 541 -7.80 54.23 12.85
C GLY A 541 -6.30 54.02 12.94
N ALA A 542 -5.66 53.95 11.76
CA ALA A 542 -4.24 54.17 11.65
C ALA A 542 -3.91 55.59 12.17
N PRO A 543 -2.93 55.76 13.06
CA PRO A 543 -2.47 57.10 13.41
C PRO A 543 -1.80 57.74 12.19
N ALA A 544 -2.16 59.00 11.95
CA ALA A 544 -1.66 59.86 10.88
C ALA A 544 -0.18 60.22 11.05
#